data_AF-A0A398DNL1-F1
#
_entry.id   AF-A0A398DNL1-F1
#
_cell.length_a   1.000
_cell.length_b   1.000
_cell.length_c   1.000
_cell.angle_alpha   90.00
_cell.angle_beta   90.00
_cell.angle_gamma   90.00
#
_symmetry.space_group_name_H-M   'P 1'
#
loop_
_entity.id
_entity.type
_entity.pdbx_description
1 polymer ?
#
loop_
_entity_poly.entity_id
_entity_poly.type
_entity_poly.pdbx_seq_one_letter_code
_entity_poly.pdbx_strand_id
1 'polypeptide(L)'
;MKQSTDIRVKTDSRFEQLYKDLKPHCGEAHSVFFLCFCLGVRTGRRAATDAKRAERFWSGTITADEWACYYAVATDERQMDFSVLDDDKAVVQIAESYADGGMEVLIDELLERFMVKADGFKLDTSACADLSWQLLKFIPDQLV
;
A
#
# COMPACT_ATOMS: atom_id res chain seq x y z
N MET A 1 13.97 -1.63 16.84
CA MET A 1 13.36 -1.99 15.54
C MET A 1 13.97 -3.29 15.07
N LYS A 2 13.21 -4.38 15.12
CA LYS A 2 13.73 -5.75 14.86
C LYS A 2 13.67 -6.12 13.38
N GLN A 3 12.77 -5.50 12.61
CA GLN A 3 12.51 -5.78 11.20
C GLN A 3 12.24 -7.27 10.97
N SER A 4 11.33 -7.84 11.78
CA SER A 4 10.91 -9.24 11.67
C SER A 4 10.54 -9.60 10.25
N THR A 5 11.06 -10.74 9.77
CA THR A 5 10.88 -11.20 8.38
C THR A 5 9.73 -12.19 8.21
N ASP A 6 9.11 -12.59 9.31
CA ASP A 6 8.11 -13.67 9.43
C ASP A 6 6.68 -13.15 9.68
N ILE A 7 6.45 -11.85 9.48
CA ILE A 7 5.11 -11.26 9.52
C ILE A 7 4.46 -11.39 8.14
N ARG A 8 3.21 -11.89 8.10
CA ARG A 8 2.37 -11.86 6.90
C ARG A 8 1.71 -10.50 6.75
N VAL A 9 2.08 -9.76 5.71
CA VAL A 9 1.41 -8.50 5.35
C VAL A 9 0.12 -8.81 4.63
N LYS A 10 -0.96 -8.16 5.06
CA LYS A 10 -2.33 -8.37 4.57
C LYS A 10 -2.97 -7.06 4.16
N THR A 11 -3.87 -7.11 3.19
CA THR A 11 -4.69 -5.95 2.79
C THR A 11 -6.13 -6.39 2.59
N ASP A 12 -7.06 -5.47 2.31
CA ASP A 12 -8.43 -5.83 1.95
C ASP A 12 -8.41 -6.80 0.75
N SER A 13 -9.08 -7.93 0.92
CA SER A 13 -9.25 -8.97 -0.08
C SER A 13 -9.84 -8.45 -1.39
N ARG A 14 -10.62 -7.37 -1.36
CA ARG A 14 -11.20 -6.75 -2.57
C ARG A 14 -10.13 -6.22 -3.53
N PHE A 15 -8.96 -5.84 -3.02
CA PHE A 15 -7.84 -5.35 -3.83
C PHE A 15 -6.91 -6.46 -4.33
N GLU A 16 -7.19 -7.73 -4.05
CA GLU A 16 -6.27 -8.83 -4.38
C GLU A 16 -5.88 -8.86 -5.86
N GLN A 17 -6.87 -8.69 -6.75
CA GLN A 17 -6.60 -8.70 -8.18
C GLN A 17 -5.81 -7.46 -8.62
N LEU A 18 -6.10 -6.27 -8.07
CA LEU A 18 -5.32 -5.07 -8.36
C LEU A 18 -3.85 -5.20 -7.98
N TYR A 19 -3.54 -5.82 -6.83
CA TYR A 19 -2.14 -6.07 -6.45
C TYR A 19 -1.42 -6.96 -7.48
N LYS A 20 -2.11 -7.93 -8.07
CA LYS A 20 -1.56 -8.79 -9.13
C LYS A 20 -1.40 -8.01 -10.44
N ASP A 21 -2.41 -7.21 -10.79
CA ASP A 21 -2.45 -6.45 -12.03
C ASP A 21 -1.44 -5.27 -12.04
N LEU A 22 -1.15 -4.67 -10.88
CA LEU A 22 -0.18 -3.57 -10.73
C LEU A 22 1.26 -4.05 -10.66
N LYS A 23 1.51 -5.32 -10.31
CA LYS A 23 2.86 -5.88 -10.17
C LYS A 23 3.76 -5.64 -11.41
N PRO A 24 3.29 -5.84 -12.66
CA PRO A 24 4.10 -5.57 -13.85
C PRO A 24 4.46 -4.08 -14.03
N HIS A 25 3.74 -3.17 -13.37
CA HIS A 25 3.88 -1.73 -13.53
C HIS A 25 4.64 -1.04 -12.40
N CYS A 26 4.52 -1.57 -11.17
CA CYS A 26 5.11 -0.99 -9.95
C CYS A 26 6.25 -1.83 -9.36
N GLY A 27 6.49 -3.04 -9.88
CA GLY A 27 7.47 -3.98 -9.32
C GLY A 27 6.83 -4.98 -8.36
N GLU A 28 7.58 -5.43 -7.36
CA GLU A 28 7.12 -6.49 -6.45
C GLU A 28 5.93 -6.07 -5.57
N ALA A 29 5.28 -7.04 -4.94
CA ALA A 29 4.07 -6.78 -4.14
C ALA A 29 4.32 -5.80 -2.97
N HIS A 30 5.51 -5.82 -2.38
CA HIS A 30 5.89 -4.86 -1.33
C HIS A 30 6.05 -3.44 -1.89
N SER A 31 6.49 -3.27 -3.14
CA SER A 31 6.60 -1.97 -3.79
C SER A 31 5.22 -1.36 -4.08
N VAL A 32 4.26 -2.17 -4.56
CA VAL A 32 2.86 -1.74 -4.70
C VAL A 32 2.29 -1.33 -3.34
N PHE A 33 2.54 -2.14 -2.30
CA PHE A 33 2.09 -1.85 -0.95
C PHE A 33 2.69 -0.55 -0.40
N PHE A 34 4.00 -0.33 -0.61
CA PHE A 34 4.68 0.87 -0.14
C PHE A 34 4.16 2.12 -0.85
N LEU A 35 3.93 2.07 -2.16
CA LEU A 35 3.30 3.14 -2.91
C LEU A 35 1.93 3.50 -2.31
N CYS A 36 1.07 2.50 -2.11
CA CYS A 36 -0.24 2.72 -1.51
C CYS A 36 -0.13 3.25 -0.08
N PHE A 37 0.79 2.73 0.73
CA PHE A 37 1.06 3.25 2.07
C PHE A 37 1.40 4.74 2.04
N CYS A 38 2.34 5.16 1.18
CA CYS A 38 2.71 6.57 1.05
C CYS A 38 1.53 7.45 0.64
N LEU A 39 0.68 6.98 -0.28
CA LEU A 39 -0.52 7.70 -0.69
C LEU A 39 -1.53 7.84 0.44
N GLY A 40 -1.76 6.78 1.21
CA GLY A 40 -2.64 6.79 2.37
C GLY A 40 -2.16 7.77 3.44
N VAL A 41 -0.87 7.73 3.79
CA VAL A 41 -0.27 8.65 4.77
C VAL A 41 -0.44 10.10 4.34
N ARG A 42 -0.09 10.40 3.10
CA ARG A 42 -0.11 11.76 2.56
C ARG A 42 -1.51 12.36 2.48
N THR A 43 -2.51 11.54 2.16
CA THR A 43 -3.92 11.98 2.10
C THR A 43 -4.63 11.86 3.45
N GLY A 44 -3.97 11.31 4.47
CA GLY A 44 -4.60 10.96 5.75
C GLY A 44 -5.65 9.86 5.64
N ARG A 45 -5.73 9.14 4.51
CA ARG A 45 -6.75 8.10 4.29
C ARG A 45 -6.28 6.76 4.87
N ARG A 46 -7.15 6.19 5.69
CA ARG A 46 -6.99 4.88 6.32
C ARG A 46 -8.25 4.06 6.10
N ALA A 47 -8.09 2.77 5.84
CA ALA A 47 -9.22 1.85 5.85
C ALA A 47 -9.40 1.22 7.24
N ALA A 48 -10.66 0.92 7.57
CA ALA A 48 -11.01 0.16 8.76
C ALA A 48 -10.52 -1.30 8.64
N THR A 49 -10.14 -1.88 9.77
CA THR A 49 -9.61 -3.25 9.87
C THR A 49 -10.64 -4.36 9.66
N ASP A 50 -11.92 -3.99 9.53
CA ASP A 50 -13.07 -4.89 9.62
C ASP A 50 -13.29 -5.69 8.32
N ALA A 51 -12.60 -5.32 7.24
CA ALA A 51 -12.67 -5.98 5.96
C ALA A 51 -12.00 -7.37 5.98
N LYS A 52 -12.50 -8.28 5.14
CA LYS A 52 -11.86 -9.57 4.91
C LYS A 52 -10.42 -9.33 4.40
N ARG A 53 -9.44 -9.84 5.14
CA ARG A 53 -8.01 -9.66 4.85
C ARG A 53 -7.49 -10.79 3.95
N ALA A 54 -6.62 -10.46 3.01
CA ALA A 54 -5.89 -11.45 2.22
C ALA A 54 -4.38 -11.18 2.28
N GLU A 55 -3.60 -12.26 2.33
CA GLU A 55 -2.14 -12.19 2.38
C GLU A 55 -1.58 -11.65 1.06
N ARG A 56 -0.50 -10.86 1.16
CA ARG A 56 0.18 -10.27 0.00
C ARG A 56 1.61 -10.76 -0.12
N PHE A 57 2.38 -10.63 0.95
CA PHE A 57 3.79 -11.02 0.97
C PHE A 57 4.27 -11.25 2.42
N TRP A 58 5.48 -11.78 2.54
CA TRP A 58 6.19 -11.85 3.81
C TRP A 58 6.99 -10.57 4.03
N SER A 59 6.94 -10.03 5.25
CA SER A 59 7.73 -8.87 5.68
C SER A 59 9.24 -8.99 5.42
N GLY A 60 9.79 -10.19 5.25
CA GLY A 60 11.17 -10.39 4.80
C GLY A 60 11.51 -9.82 3.42
N THR A 61 10.51 -9.41 2.62
CA THR A 61 10.74 -8.70 1.35
C THR A 61 10.74 -7.17 1.52
N ILE A 62 10.38 -6.65 2.70
CA ILE A 62 10.38 -5.21 2.99
C ILE A 62 11.82 -4.77 3.14
N THR A 63 12.18 -3.68 2.46
CA THR A 63 13.50 -3.06 2.53
C THR A 63 13.69 -2.28 3.84
N ALA A 64 14.94 -2.00 4.20
CA ALA A 64 15.25 -1.21 5.39
C ALA A 64 14.65 0.21 5.34
N ASP A 65 14.61 0.81 4.15
CA ASP A 65 14.05 2.15 3.94
C ASP A 65 12.53 2.17 4.09
N GLU A 66 11.83 1.17 3.53
CA GLU A 66 10.39 0.99 3.73
C GLU A 66 10.05 0.80 5.21
N TRP A 67 10.84 -0.03 5.92
CA TRP A 67 10.71 -0.19 7.37
C TRP A 67 10.85 1.13 8.13
N ALA A 68 11.87 1.93 7.81
CA ALA A 68 12.09 3.22 8.45
C ALA A 68 10.86 4.13 8.32
N CYS A 69 10.22 4.15 7.14
CA CYS A 69 8.98 4.88 6.92
C CYS A 69 7.82 4.34 7.77
N TYR A 70 7.64 3.02 7.84
CA TYR A 70 6.58 2.43 8.66
C TYR A 70 6.74 2.75 10.15
N TYR A 71 7.97 2.67 10.67
CA TYR A 71 8.25 3.00 12.06
C TYR A 71 8.04 4.49 12.37
N ALA A 72 8.43 5.37 11.44
CA ALA A 72 8.23 6.81 11.61
C ALA A 72 6.74 7.14 11.72
N VAL A 73 5.91 6.61 10.81
CA VAL A 73 4.46 6.82 10.83
C VAL A 73 3.81 6.17 12.05
N ALA A 74 4.21 4.95 12.41
CA ALA A 74 3.68 4.27 13.60
C ALA A 74 3.95 5.04 14.90
N THR A 75 5.12 5.69 14.97
CA THR A 75 5.52 6.50 16.13
C THR A 75 4.73 7.81 16.19
N ASP A 76 4.55 8.47 15.05
CA ASP A 76 3.76 9.71 14.95
C ASP A 76 2.28 9.47 15.33
N GLU A 77 1.68 8.40 14.79
CA GLU A 77 0.33 7.92 15.14
C GLU A 77 0.13 7.65 16.63
N ARG A 78 1.21 7.27 17.32
CA ARG A 78 1.22 6.99 18.75
C ARG A 78 1.74 8.17 19.59
N GLN A 79 1.74 9.38 19.04
CA GLN A 79 2.16 10.61 19.74
C GLN A 79 3.58 10.50 20.29
N MET A 80 4.50 9.94 19.50
CA MET A 80 5.89 9.70 19.86
C MET A 80 6.10 8.66 20.97
N ASP A 81 5.14 7.75 21.20
CA ASP A 81 5.35 6.57 22.02
C ASP A 81 6.23 5.55 21.28
N PHE A 82 7.51 5.55 21.63
CA PHE A 82 8.52 4.67 21.04
C PHE A 82 8.34 3.19 21.39
N SER A 83 7.45 2.82 22.32
CA SER A 83 7.22 1.40 22.65
C SER A 83 6.67 0.59 21.47
N VAL A 84 6.00 1.26 20.51
CA VAL A 84 5.53 0.63 19.26
C VAL A 84 6.68 0.06 18.41
N LEU A 85 7.90 0.57 18.58
CA LEU A 85 9.09 0.15 17.81
C LEU A 85 9.61 -1.25 18.21
N ASP A 86 9.08 -1.83 19.29
CA ASP A 86 9.40 -3.18 19.74
C ASP A 86 8.41 -4.24 19.22
N ASP A 87 7.29 -3.80 18.64
CA ASP A 87 6.21 -4.62 18.08
C ASP A 87 6.03 -4.36 16.57
N ASP A 88 6.86 -5.01 15.77
CA ASP A 88 6.83 -4.92 14.31
C ASP A 88 5.47 -5.33 13.72
N LYS A 89 4.70 -6.17 14.41
CA LYS A 89 3.37 -6.58 13.96
C LYS A 89 2.38 -5.42 14.08
N ALA A 90 2.43 -4.68 15.19
CA ALA A 90 1.63 -3.46 15.35
C ALA A 90 2.00 -2.40 14.31
N VAL A 91 3.30 -2.23 14.02
CA VAL A 91 3.80 -1.32 12.98
C VAL A 91 3.26 -1.72 11.60
N VAL A 92 3.34 -2.99 11.24
CA VAL A 92 2.80 -3.50 9.97
C VAL A 92 1.29 -3.28 9.91
N GLN A 93 0.53 -3.52 10.98
CA GLN A 93 -0.92 -3.28 10.99
C GLN A 93 -1.30 -1.82 10.73
N ILE A 94 -0.51 -0.86 11.24
CA ILE A 94 -0.69 0.55 10.93
C ILE A 94 -0.42 0.80 9.44
N ALA A 95 0.69 0.27 8.92
CA ALA A 95 1.04 0.40 7.52
C ALA A 95 -0.01 -0.21 6.59
N GLU A 96 -0.58 -1.36 6.96
CA GLU A 96 -1.65 -2.03 6.23
C GLU A 96 -2.92 -1.17 6.10
N SER A 97 -3.33 -0.50 7.19
CA SER A 97 -4.49 0.39 7.19
C SER A 97 -4.33 1.58 6.25
N TYR A 98 -3.11 2.15 6.20
CA TYR A 98 -2.77 3.20 5.25
C TYR A 98 -2.65 2.68 3.82
N ALA A 99 -2.10 1.49 3.61
CA ALA A 99 -1.99 0.90 2.27
C ALA A 99 -3.38 0.61 1.66
N ASP A 100 -4.36 0.19 2.45
CA ASP A 100 -5.73 0.05 1.95
C ASP A 100 -6.35 1.40 1.60
N GLY A 101 -6.22 2.40 2.48
CA GLY A 101 -6.71 3.76 2.21
C GLY A 101 -6.05 4.38 0.98
N GLY A 102 -4.74 4.18 0.80
CA GLY A 102 -4.04 4.68 -0.37
C GLY A 102 -4.31 3.89 -1.65
N MET A 103 -4.73 2.62 -1.57
CA MET A 103 -5.25 1.90 -2.74
C MET A 103 -6.56 2.52 -3.22
N GLU A 104 -7.45 2.91 -2.30
CA GLU A 104 -8.69 3.64 -2.66
C GLU A 104 -8.36 4.97 -3.34
N VAL A 105 -7.41 5.75 -2.80
CA VAL A 105 -6.93 6.99 -3.43
C VAL A 105 -6.37 6.72 -4.83
N LEU A 106 -5.55 5.68 -4.97
CA LEU A 106 -4.95 5.33 -6.26
C LEU A 106 -6.02 4.95 -7.28
N ILE A 107 -7.08 4.27 -6.86
CA ILE A 107 -8.24 3.97 -7.70
C ILE A 107 -8.94 5.25 -8.14
N ASP A 108 -9.35 6.08 -7.18
CA ASP A 108 -10.15 7.29 -7.40
C ASP A 108 -9.40 8.31 -8.29
N GLU A 109 -8.10 8.48 -8.08
CA GLU A 109 -7.35 9.56 -8.72
C GLU A 109 -6.60 9.13 -9.99
N LEU A 110 -6.36 7.83 -10.18
CA LEU A 110 -5.55 7.34 -11.29
C LEU A 110 -6.17 6.16 -12.03
N LEU A 111 -6.51 5.08 -11.31
CA LEU A 111 -6.79 3.79 -11.95
C LEU A 111 -8.19 3.69 -12.54
N GLU A 112 -9.15 4.54 -12.18
CA GLU A 112 -10.54 4.44 -12.66
C GLU A 112 -10.62 4.32 -14.20
N ARG A 113 -9.81 5.10 -14.93
CA ARG A 113 -9.75 5.06 -16.42
C ARG A 113 -9.09 3.80 -17.00
N PHE A 114 -8.35 3.06 -16.18
CA PHE A 114 -7.65 1.83 -16.53
C PHE A 114 -8.39 0.58 -16.06
N MET A 115 -9.54 0.72 -15.39
CA MET A 115 -10.28 -0.40 -14.82
C MET A 115 -11.37 -0.90 -15.75
N VAL A 116 -11.64 -2.20 -15.66
CA VAL A 116 -12.78 -2.80 -16.36
C VAL A 116 -14.07 -2.25 -15.75
N LYS A 117 -15.00 -1.77 -16.57
CA LYS A 117 -16.31 -1.25 -16.11
C LYS A 117 -17.27 -2.31 -15.53
N ALA A 118 -16.80 -3.54 -15.35
CA ALA A 118 -17.58 -4.64 -14.78
C ALA A 118 -17.40 -4.70 -13.26
N ASP A 119 -18.17 -5.55 -12.58
CA ASP A 119 -18.06 -5.71 -11.13
C ASP A 119 -16.66 -6.15 -10.70
N GLY A 120 -16.07 -5.38 -9.78
CA GLY A 120 -14.83 -5.69 -9.09
C GLY A 120 -13.65 -4.77 -9.42
N PHE A 121 -12.60 -4.87 -8.61
CA PHE A 121 -11.38 -4.09 -8.79
C PHE A 121 -10.37 -4.86 -9.64
N LYS A 122 -10.34 -4.56 -10.94
CA LYS A 122 -9.45 -5.20 -11.92
C LYS A 122 -9.05 -4.21 -13.01
N LEU A 123 -7.79 -4.27 -13.45
CA LEU A 123 -7.32 -3.48 -14.58
C LEU A 123 -7.75 -4.08 -15.92
N ASP A 124 -8.14 -3.21 -16.86
CA ASP A 124 -8.20 -3.53 -18.27
C ASP A 124 -6.79 -3.45 -18.85
N THR A 125 -6.14 -4.61 -18.96
CA THR A 125 -4.76 -4.71 -19.47
C THR A 125 -4.57 -4.10 -20.86
N SER A 126 -5.63 -4.00 -21.68
CA SER A 126 -5.55 -3.40 -23.01
C SER A 126 -5.42 -1.87 -22.97
N ALA A 127 -5.86 -1.25 -21.86
CA ALA A 127 -5.76 0.19 -21.62
C ALA A 127 -4.50 0.60 -20.85
N CYS A 128 -3.68 -0.35 -20.36
CA CYS A 128 -2.57 -0.09 -19.43
C CYS A 128 -1.21 0.17 -20.09
N ALA A 129 -1.16 0.45 -21.39
CA ALA A 129 0.10 0.60 -22.13
C ALA A 129 1.01 1.72 -21.59
N ASP A 130 0.42 2.79 -21.05
CA ASP A 130 1.14 3.94 -20.46
C ASP A 130 1.04 4.00 -18.93
N LEU A 131 0.44 3.00 -18.27
CA LEU A 131 0.14 3.05 -16.83
C LEU A 131 1.40 3.27 -15.97
N SER A 132 2.52 2.61 -16.30
CA SER A 132 3.79 2.82 -15.60
C SER A 132 4.26 4.28 -15.65
N TRP A 133 4.09 4.96 -16.79
CA TRP A 133 4.41 6.38 -16.91
C TRP A 133 3.45 7.27 -16.13
N GLN A 134 2.17 6.94 -16.15
CA GLN A 134 1.15 7.68 -15.42
C GLN A 134 1.35 7.56 -13.90
N LEU A 135 1.74 6.38 -13.41
CA LEU A 135 2.15 6.17 -12.01
C LEU A 135 3.38 7.01 -11.64
N LEU A 136 4.41 7.02 -12.49
CA LEU A 136 5.62 7.84 -12.27
C LEU A 136 5.32 9.34 -12.25
N LYS A 137 4.35 9.81 -13.03
CA LYS A 137 3.91 11.22 -13.02
C LYS A 137 3.05 11.54 -11.81
N PHE A 138 2.19 10.61 -11.41
CA PHE A 138 1.27 10.79 -10.30
C PHE A 138 2.01 11.02 -8.98
N ILE A 139 3.12 10.31 -8.71
CA ILE A 139 3.82 10.40 -7.41
C ILE A 139 4.43 11.81 -7.16
N PRO A 140 5.12 12.47 -8.11
CA PRO A 140 5.62 13.83 -7.93
C PRO A 140 4.54 14.92 -7.89
N ASP A 141 3.45 14.81 -8.66
CA ASP A 141 2.34 15.79 -8.66
C ASP A 141 1.67 15.90 -7.27
N GLN A 142 1.91 14.89 -6.45
CA GLN A 142 1.41 14.73 -5.11
C GLN A 142 2.39 15.26 -4.03
N LEU A 143 3.61 15.67 -4.41
CA LEU A 143 4.65 16.24 -3.55
C LEU A 143 4.74 17.78 -3.60
N VAL A 144 3.83 18.43 -4.35
CA VAL A 144 3.76 19.89 -4.53
C VAL A 144 2.62 20.49 -3.70
#